data_AF-A0A0F4JNY0-F1
#
_entry.id   AF-A0A0F4JNY0-F1
#
_cell.length_a   1.000
_cell.length_b   1.000
_cell.length_c   1.000
_cell.angle_alpha   90.00
_cell.angle_beta   90.00
_cell.angle_gamma   90.00
#
_symmetry.space_group_name_H-M   'P 1'
#
loop_
_entity.id
_entity.type
_entity.pdbx_description
1 polymer ?
#
loop_
_entity_poly.entity_id
_entity_poly.type
_entity_poly.pdbx_seq_one_letter_code
_entity_poly.pdbx_strand_id
1 'polypeptide(L)'
;MGLAFVVTATVGCSGGRPEQQAPVPTVTRVSADQACAGLFPEDGRKALERVLESTEFQLLNQKWNPDARAVAQVMEDAYRSGKRINEMPQSTCEVAGSDKGHYVPTLSMQFTAYSLYAGDPVDFPGVSDRGVRVAVREQKFVHLSYDCVSPRVGSTADVPLRIKVLFHEQWPGSKGETILRPDYLAITHSAALAVAKELQCAGDGGLPARASDLPPG
;
A
#
# COMPACT_ATOMS: atom_id res chain seq x y z
N MET A 1 69.88 2.68 -53.53
CA MET A 1 68.95 1.54 -53.64
C MET A 1 68.95 0.86 -52.28
N GLY A 2 67.89 0.69 -51.50
CA GLY A 2 66.46 0.94 -51.56
C GLY A 2 65.90 0.51 -50.19
N LEU A 3 64.79 1.11 -49.74
CA LEU A 3 64.16 0.90 -48.44
C LEU A 3 63.73 -0.56 -48.17
N ALA A 4 63.72 -0.94 -46.89
CA ALA A 4 62.67 -1.79 -46.32
C ALA A 4 62.48 -1.45 -44.82
N PHE A 5 61.39 -0.75 -44.51
CA PHE A 5 60.85 -0.60 -43.16
C PHE A 5 59.97 -1.82 -42.88
N VAL A 6 60.21 -2.53 -41.78
CA VAL A 6 59.28 -3.50 -41.21
C VAL A 6 58.87 -3.01 -39.84
N VAL A 7 57.59 -2.65 -39.72
CA VAL A 7 56.91 -2.31 -38.48
C VAL A 7 56.32 -3.61 -37.93
N THR A 8 56.69 -3.98 -36.71
CA THR A 8 55.95 -4.99 -35.93
C THR A 8 55.64 -4.43 -34.55
N ALA A 9 54.36 -4.09 -34.37
CA ALA A 9 53.75 -3.78 -33.11
C ALA A 9 53.70 -5.04 -32.23
N THR A 10 54.04 -4.91 -30.95
CA THR A 10 53.61 -5.85 -29.92
C THR A 10 52.91 -5.12 -28.79
N VAL A 11 51.81 -5.74 -28.41
CA VAL A 11 50.67 -5.25 -27.66
C VAL A 11 51.06 -5.04 -26.20
N GLY A 12 50.81 -3.84 -25.67
CA GLY A 12 50.92 -3.58 -24.24
C GLY A 12 49.82 -4.33 -23.48
N CYS A 13 50.20 -5.34 -22.70
CA CYS A 13 49.34 -5.98 -21.70
C CYS A 13 49.00 -4.96 -20.62
N SER A 14 47.88 -4.27 -20.79
CA SER A 14 47.25 -3.48 -19.74
C SER A 14 46.52 -4.47 -18.83
N GLY A 15 47.04 -4.70 -17.63
CA GLY A 15 46.42 -5.54 -16.62
C GLY A 15 45.05 -4.99 -16.23
N GLY A 16 43.99 -5.56 -16.82
CA GLY A 16 42.62 -5.36 -16.37
C GLY A 16 42.49 -6.00 -14.99
N ARG A 17 42.32 -5.18 -13.95
CA ARG A 17 41.80 -5.66 -12.66
C ARG A 17 40.47 -6.37 -12.93
N PRO A 18 40.20 -7.52 -12.30
CA PRO A 18 38.87 -8.11 -12.33
C PRO A 18 37.89 -7.04 -11.85
N GLU A 19 36.91 -6.71 -12.68
CA GLU A 19 35.80 -5.85 -12.29
C GLU A 19 35.11 -6.54 -11.11
N GLN A 20 35.33 -5.97 -9.93
CA GLN A 20 34.80 -6.48 -8.69
C GLN A 20 33.29 -6.28 -8.79
N GLN A 21 32.57 -7.35 -9.14
CA GLN A 21 31.11 -7.35 -9.21
C GLN A 21 30.59 -6.68 -7.94
N ALA A 22 29.92 -5.54 -8.11
CA ALA A 22 29.27 -4.87 -7.01
C ALA A 22 28.40 -5.90 -6.28
N PRO A 23 28.43 -5.96 -4.93
CA PRO A 23 27.57 -6.87 -4.20
C PRO A 23 26.13 -6.69 -4.71
N VAL A 24 25.50 -7.80 -5.11
CA VAL A 24 24.07 -7.76 -5.43
C VAL A 24 23.38 -7.17 -4.20
N PRO A 25 22.66 -6.05 -4.31
CA PRO A 25 22.06 -5.41 -3.15
C PRO A 25 21.16 -6.45 -2.47
N THR A 26 21.48 -6.76 -1.21
CA THR A 26 20.70 -7.70 -0.42
C THR A 26 19.33 -7.07 -0.20
N VAL A 27 18.33 -7.57 -0.92
CA VAL A 27 16.95 -7.14 -0.73
C VAL A 27 16.52 -7.61 0.66
N THR A 28 16.32 -6.68 1.59
CA THR A 28 15.79 -7.00 2.92
C THR A 28 14.37 -7.56 2.76
N ARG A 29 14.19 -8.82 3.16
CA ARG A 29 12.89 -9.46 3.24
C ARG A 29 12.33 -9.38 4.64
N VAL A 30 11.02 -9.23 4.72
CA VAL A 30 10.26 -9.09 5.97
C VAL A 30 9.15 -10.12 6.02
N SER A 31 8.70 -10.51 7.22
CA SER A 31 7.51 -11.34 7.39
C SER A 31 6.22 -10.54 7.22
N ALA A 32 5.07 -11.22 7.15
CA ALA A 32 3.78 -10.56 6.95
C ALA A 32 3.39 -9.59 8.09
N ASP A 33 3.84 -9.84 9.32
CA ASP A 33 3.67 -8.93 10.48
C ASP A 33 4.59 -7.70 10.44
N GLN A 34 5.65 -7.75 9.62
CA GLN A 34 6.58 -6.64 9.41
C GLN A 34 6.28 -5.85 8.13
N ALA A 35 5.60 -6.49 7.17
CA ALA A 35 5.09 -5.84 5.97
C ALA A 35 4.04 -4.78 6.32
N CYS A 36 4.18 -3.59 5.73
CA CYS A 36 3.44 -2.39 6.14
C CYS A 36 3.48 -2.17 7.66
N ALA A 37 4.61 -2.49 8.29
CA ALA A 37 4.87 -2.41 9.72
C ALA A 37 3.70 -2.86 10.61
N GLY A 38 3.03 -3.96 10.22
CA GLY A 38 1.98 -4.60 11.02
C GLY A 38 0.56 -4.09 10.78
N LEU A 39 0.28 -3.39 9.67
CA LEU A 39 -1.08 -2.98 9.29
C LEU A 39 -2.07 -4.15 9.11
N PHE A 40 -1.59 -5.40 9.03
CA PHE A 40 -2.42 -6.58 8.75
C PHE A 40 -2.44 -7.55 9.94
N PRO A 41 -3.17 -7.26 11.03
CA PRO A 41 -3.37 -8.25 12.08
C PRO A 41 -4.17 -9.46 11.56
N GLU A 42 -3.97 -10.60 12.22
CA GLU A 42 -4.83 -11.79 12.13
C GLU A 42 -5.12 -12.29 10.70
N ASP A 43 -6.36 -12.13 10.23
CA ASP A 43 -6.84 -12.65 8.95
C ASP A 43 -6.24 -11.89 7.76
N GLY A 44 -5.97 -10.59 7.92
CA GLY A 44 -5.27 -9.80 6.92
C GLY A 44 -3.88 -10.36 6.60
N ARG A 45 -3.17 -10.86 7.61
CA ARG A 45 -1.84 -11.48 7.46
C ARG A 45 -1.90 -12.72 6.56
N LYS A 46 -2.82 -13.65 6.86
CA LYS A 46 -2.97 -14.89 6.09
C LYS A 46 -3.47 -14.61 4.68
N ALA A 47 -4.33 -13.61 4.52
CA ALA A 47 -4.79 -13.15 3.22
C ALA A 47 -3.65 -12.57 2.39
N LEU A 48 -2.76 -11.76 3.01
CA LEU A 48 -1.56 -11.23 2.37
C LEU A 48 -0.68 -12.35 1.82
N GLU A 49 -0.42 -13.39 2.62
CA GLU A 49 0.38 -14.55 2.20
C GLU A 49 -0.25 -15.31 1.03
N ARG A 50 -1.58 -15.43 1.01
CA ARG A 50 -2.32 -16.10 -0.08
C ARG A 50 -2.33 -15.29 -1.37
N VAL A 51 -2.53 -13.98 -1.29
CA VAL A 51 -2.56 -13.07 -2.43
C VAL A 51 -1.18 -12.95 -3.06
N LEU A 52 -0.14 -12.78 -2.24
CA LEU A 52 1.24 -12.62 -2.71
C LEU A 52 1.99 -13.96 -2.86
N GLU A 53 1.30 -15.07 -2.60
CA GLU A 53 1.83 -16.43 -2.73
C GLU A 53 3.19 -16.62 -2.04
N SER A 54 3.37 -16.00 -0.87
CA SER A 54 4.65 -15.89 -0.18
C SER A 54 4.47 -15.71 1.32
N THR A 55 5.47 -16.14 2.10
CA THR A 55 5.57 -15.86 3.55
C THR A 55 6.65 -14.82 3.87
N GLU A 56 7.47 -14.48 2.88
CA GLU A 56 8.47 -13.42 2.95
C GLU A 56 8.18 -12.36 1.89
N PHE A 57 8.41 -11.10 2.24
CA PHE A 57 8.02 -9.97 1.42
C PHE A 57 9.15 -8.99 1.22
N GLN A 58 9.22 -8.40 0.04
CA GLN A 58 10.05 -7.26 -0.25
C GLN A 58 9.22 -5.98 -0.14
N LEU A 59 9.74 -5.00 0.59
CA LEU A 59 9.24 -3.64 0.54
C LEU A 59 9.77 -2.98 -0.73
N LEU A 60 8.87 -2.62 -1.65
CA LEU A 60 9.27 -2.00 -2.92
C LEU A 60 9.88 -0.61 -2.72
N ASN A 61 9.45 0.07 -1.65
CA ASN A 61 10.05 1.30 -1.19
C ASN A 61 10.05 1.33 0.34
N GLN A 62 11.23 1.39 0.97
CA GLN A 62 11.33 1.43 2.44
C GLN A 62 10.62 2.65 3.06
N LYS A 63 10.46 3.75 2.31
CA LYS A 63 9.69 4.92 2.75
C LYS A 63 8.17 4.69 2.71
N TRP A 64 7.71 3.64 2.01
CA TRP A 64 6.31 3.24 1.86
C TRP A 64 6.02 1.97 2.68
N ASN A 65 6.51 1.95 3.92
CA ASN A 65 6.21 0.91 4.90
C ASN A 65 5.60 1.53 6.18
N PRO A 66 4.51 2.31 6.07
CA PRO A 66 3.95 2.99 7.23
C PRO A 66 3.23 1.99 8.14
N ASP A 67 3.41 2.13 9.45
CA ASP A 67 2.53 1.48 10.44
C ASP A 67 1.21 2.25 10.57
N ALA A 68 0.27 1.71 11.36
CA ALA A 68 -1.02 2.35 11.61
C ALA A 68 -0.88 3.78 12.17
N ARG A 69 0.14 4.03 13.00
CA ARG A 69 0.42 5.33 13.62
C ARG A 69 0.89 6.36 12.60
N ALA A 70 1.80 5.99 11.72
CA ALA A 70 2.27 6.85 10.64
C ALA A 70 1.13 7.21 9.69
N VAL A 71 0.28 6.23 9.31
CA VAL A 71 -0.91 6.50 8.51
C VAL A 71 -1.87 7.44 9.25
N ALA A 72 -2.18 7.15 10.51
CA ALA A 72 -3.07 7.98 11.33
C ALA A 72 -2.57 9.42 11.44
N GLN A 73 -1.26 9.63 11.64
CA GLN A 73 -0.67 10.96 11.68
C GLN A 73 -0.88 11.72 10.37
N VAL A 74 -0.64 11.07 9.22
CA VAL A 74 -0.88 11.69 7.91
C VAL A 74 -2.35 12.05 7.73
N MET A 75 -3.29 11.19 8.16
CA MET A 75 -4.73 11.51 8.09
C MET A 75 -5.12 12.67 9.01
N GLU A 76 -4.55 12.75 10.21
CA GLU A 76 -4.77 13.82 11.20
C GLU A 76 -4.26 15.16 10.66
N ASP A 77 -3.03 15.19 10.14
CA ASP A 77 -2.43 16.37 9.52
C ASP A 77 -3.22 16.81 8.28
N ALA A 78 -3.67 15.84 7.49
CA ALA A 78 -4.50 16.11 6.33
C ALA A 78 -5.82 16.77 6.73
N TYR A 79 -6.51 16.25 7.75
CA TYR A 79 -7.75 16.84 8.26
C TYR A 79 -7.54 18.28 8.76
N ARG A 80 -6.46 18.52 9.52
CA ARG A 80 -6.12 19.85 10.06
C ARG A 80 -5.78 20.88 8.99
N SER A 81 -5.37 20.45 7.80
CA SER A 81 -5.12 21.36 6.67
C SER A 81 -6.41 21.98 6.10
N GLY A 82 -7.58 21.50 6.54
CA GLY A 82 -8.88 22.08 6.19
C GLY A 82 -9.16 21.95 4.69
N LYS A 83 -9.31 23.09 4.00
CA LYS A 83 -9.63 23.11 2.56
C LYS A 83 -8.53 22.51 1.68
N ARG A 84 -7.30 22.40 2.20
CA ARG A 84 -6.13 21.89 1.49
C ARG A 84 -5.92 20.38 1.65
N ILE A 85 -6.87 19.68 2.26
CA ILE A 85 -6.77 18.23 2.53
C ILE A 85 -6.43 17.40 1.28
N ASN A 86 -6.93 17.80 0.11
CA ASN A 86 -6.67 17.12 -1.16
C ASN A 86 -5.25 17.37 -1.71
N GLU A 87 -4.50 18.31 -1.15
CA GLU A 87 -3.11 18.59 -1.49
C GLU A 87 -2.13 17.83 -0.57
N MET A 88 -2.65 17.19 0.47
CA MET A 88 -1.82 16.57 1.51
C MET A 88 -1.27 15.22 1.04
N PRO A 89 -0.07 14.82 1.49
CA PRO A 89 0.50 13.53 1.14
C PRO A 89 -0.43 12.37 1.49
N GLN A 90 -0.44 11.34 0.64
CA GLN A 90 -1.11 10.09 0.92
C GLN A 90 -0.10 9.07 1.46
N SER A 91 -0.54 8.24 2.40
CA SER A 91 0.27 7.11 2.85
C SER A 91 0.06 5.94 1.91
N THR A 92 1.17 5.38 1.41
CA THR A 92 1.16 4.20 0.56
C THR A 92 1.94 3.09 1.23
N CYS A 93 1.46 1.86 1.07
CA CYS A 93 2.25 0.67 1.29
C CYS A 93 2.35 -0.17 0.01
N GLU A 94 3.57 -0.59 -0.35
CA GLU A 94 3.80 -1.44 -1.52
C GLU A 94 4.66 -2.64 -1.16
N VAL A 95 4.13 -3.82 -1.44
CA VAL A 95 4.69 -5.08 -0.98
C VAL A 95 4.71 -6.07 -2.14
N ALA A 96 5.86 -6.70 -2.32
CA ALA A 96 6.06 -7.80 -3.26
C ALA A 96 6.28 -9.12 -2.52
N GLY A 97 5.71 -10.20 -3.05
CA GLY A 97 5.99 -11.56 -2.61
C GLY A 97 7.31 -12.09 -3.17
N SER A 98 7.50 -13.40 -3.07
CA SER A 98 8.68 -14.08 -3.63
C SER A 98 8.64 -14.10 -5.16
N ASP A 99 9.81 -13.95 -5.78
CA ASP A 99 10.00 -14.16 -7.20
C ASP A 99 9.65 -15.62 -7.59
N LYS A 100 8.80 -15.76 -8.62
CA LYS A 100 8.35 -17.03 -9.20
C LYS A 100 9.00 -17.31 -10.56
N GLY A 101 10.10 -16.61 -10.87
CA GLY A 101 10.90 -16.70 -12.09
C GLY A 101 10.31 -15.95 -13.28
N HIS A 102 8.99 -16.01 -13.46
CA HIS A 102 8.28 -15.33 -14.55
C HIS A 102 7.37 -14.19 -14.04
N TYR A 103 7.20 -14.09 -12.72
CA TYR A 103 6.44 -13.01 -12.08
C TYR A 103 6.82 -12.83 -10.62
N VAL A 104 6.49 -11.64 -10.12
CA VAL A 104 6.56 -11.28 -8.70
C VAL A 104 5.16 -10.76 -8.32
N PRO A 105 4.40 -11.46 -7.47
CA PRO A 105 3.15 -10.96 -6.94
C PRO A 105 3.38 -9.64 -6.22
N THR A 106 2.61 -8.62 -6.56
CA THR A 106 2.73 -7.29 -5.95
C THR A 106 1.36 -6.75 -5.63
N LEU A 107 1.25 -6.07 -4.51
CA LEU A 107 0.10 -5.26 -4.18
C LEU A 107 0.53 -3.86 -3.74
N SER A 108 -0.38 -2.90 -3.94
CA SER A 108 -0.29 -1.59 -3.31
C SER A 108 -1.54 -1.29 -2.50
N MET A 109 -1.32 -0.48 -1.47
CA MET A 109 -2.34 0.06 -0.61
C MET A 109 -2.14 1.55 -0.43
N GLN A 110 -3.21 2.32 -0.54
CA GLN A 110 -3.16 3.77 -0.44
C GLN A 110 -4.26 4.28 0.48
N PHE A 111 -3.88 5.15 1.41
CA PHE A 111 -4.78 5.81 2.35
C PHE A 111 -4.96 7.26 1.93
N THR A 112 -6.22 7.70 1.80
CA THR A 112 -6.57 9.07 1.46
C THR A 112 -7.56 9.64 2.46
N ALA A 113 -7.27 10.85 2.93
CA ALA A 113 -8.16 11.62 3.78
C ALA A 113 -9.04 12.56 2.94
N TYR A 114 -10.31 12.66 3.33
CA TYR A 114 -11.29 13.58 2.78
C TYR A 114 -12.06 14.27 3.91
N SER A 115 -12.59 15.45 3.64
CA SER A 115 -13.39 16.23 4.58
C SER A 115 -14.28 17.20 3.81
N LEU A 116 -15.45 17.51 4.37
CA LEU A 116 -16.37 18.51 3.83
C LEU A 116 -15.74 19.91 3.75
N TYR A 117 -14.62 20.17 4.44
CA TYR A 117 -13.89 21.44 4.30
C TYR A 117 -13.45 21.72 2.86
N ALA A 118 -13.11 20.67 2.09
CA ALA A 118 -12.69 20.79 0.69
C ALA A 118 -13.81 20.54 -0.32
N GLY A 119 -15.06 20.44 0.16
CA GLY A 119 -16.20 19.99 -0.64
C GLY A 119 -16.23 18.47 -0.82
N ASP A 120 -17.34 17.97 -1.39
CA ASP A 120 -17.45 16.56 -1.74
C ASP A 120 -16.56 16.26 -2.95
N PRO A 121 -15.69 15.24 -2.89
CA PRO A 121 -15.00 14.77 -4.09
C PRO A 121 -16.03 14.24 -5.09
N VAL A 122 -15.92 14.62 -6.36
CA VAL A 122 -16.85 14.22 -7.44
C VAL A 122 -16.96 12.68 -7.56
N ASP A 123 -15.88 11.98 -7.26
CA ASP A 123 -15.79 10.51 -7.30
C ASP A 123 -16.16 9.84 -5.97
N PHE A 124 -16.72 10.60 -5.03
CA PHE A 124 -17.13 10.11 -3.71
C PHE A 124 -18.64 10.31 -3.50
N PRO A 125 -19.37 9.29 -3.02
CA PRO A 125 -20.79 9.41 -2.72
C PRO A 125 -21.03 10.55 -1.70
N GLY A 126 -21.91 11.50 -2.04
CA GLY A 126 -22.03 12.81 -1.39
C GLY A 126 -22.45 12.78 0.08
N VAL A 127 -22.75 13.95 0.66
CA VAL A 127 -23.12 14.14 2.08
C VAL A 127 -24.20 13.15 2.60
N SER A 128 -25.06 12.61 1.73
CA SER A 128 -26.10 11.62 2.06
C SER A 128 -25.56 10.23 2.42
N ASP A 129 -24.35 9.89 2.04
CA ASP A 129 -23.82 8.52 2.13
C ASP A 129 -22.81 8.41 3.27
N ARG A 130 -23.30 8.32 4.50
CA ARG A 130 -22.47 8.13 5.72
C ARG A 130 -22.16 6.65 5.97
N GLY A 131 -21.09 6.38 6.72
CA GLY A 131 -20.77 5.05 7.24
C GLY A 131 -19.78 4.24 6.38
N VAL A 132 -19.72 2.93 6.61
CA VAL A 132 -18.80 2.02 5.91
C VAL A 132 -19.33 1.71 4.52
N ARG A 133 -18.46 1.82 3.52
CA ARG A 133 -18.77 1.53 2.13
C ARG A 133 -17.65 0.70 1.54
N VAL A 134 -18.04 -0.32 0.78
CA VAL A 134 -17.13 -1.18 0.05
C VAL A 134 -17.50 -1.09 -1.42
N ALA A 135 -16.49 -1.07 -2.26
CA ALA A 135 -16.63 -1.12 -3.70
C ALA A 135 -15.51 -2.02 -4.22
N VAL A 136 -15.88 -3.19 -4.73
CA VAL A 136 -14.94 -4.04 -5.44
C VAL A 136 -15.12 -3.75 -6.92
N ARG A 137 -14.02 -3.41 -7.59
CA ARG A 137 -14.03 -3.05 -9.01
C ARG A 137 -13.31 -4.11 -9.80
N GLU A 138 -13.65 -4.18 -11.08
CA GLU A 138 -12.86 -4.90 -12.08
C GLU A 138 -11.38 -4.49 -11.96
N GLN A 139 -10.48 -5.37 -12.41
CA GLN A 139 -9.03 -5.15 -12.32
C GLN A 139 -8.45 -5.21 -10.89
N LYS A 140 -9.09 -5.96 -9.97
CA LYS A 140 -8.51 -6.34 -8.66
C LYS A 140 -8.32 -5.15 -7.71
N PHE A 141 -9.25 -4.21 -7.76
CA PHE A 141 -9.30 -3.07 -6.85
C PHE A 141 -10.37 -3.28 -5.77
N VAL A 142 -10.00 -2.96 -4.53
CA VAL A 142 -10.96 -2.82 -3.43
C VAL A 142 -10.87 -1.41 -2.89
N HIS A 143 -12.01 -0.73 -2.90
CA HIS A 143 -12.20 0.56 -2.26
C HIS A 143 -13.00 0.31 -0.99
N LEU A 144 -12.40 0.63 0.16
CA LEU A 144 -13.11 0.67 1.42
C LEU A 144 -13.04 2.08 1.97
N SER A 145 -14.18 2.60 2.42
CA SER A 145 -14.23 3.93 3.01
C SER A 145 -15.15 3.97 4.21
N TYR A 146 -14.82 4.83 5.17
CA TYR A 146 -15.56 5.00 6.41
C TYR A 146 -15.38 6.43 6.94
N ASP A 147 -16.29 6.84 7.81
CA ASP A 147 -16.27 8.16 8.42
C ASP A 147 -15.74 8.04 9.86
N CYS A 148 -14.69 8.79 10.18
CA CYS A 148 -14.04 8.82 11.48
C CYS A 148 -14.44 10.09 12.24
N VAL A 149 -15.22 9.93 13.30
CA VAL A 149 -15.45 10.94 14.33
C VAL A 149 -14.47 10.69 15.46
N SER A 150 -13.58 11.62 15.73
CA SER A 150 -12.50 11.43 16.71
C SER A 150 -12.14 12.73 17.42
N PRO A 151 -12.18 12.77 18.77
CA PRO A 151 -11.65 13.88 19.55
C PRO A 151 -10.16 14.13 19.29
N ARG A 152 -9.37 13.09 19.02
CA ARG A 152 -7.93 13.20 18.72
C ARG A 152 -7.69 14.02 17.45
N VAL A 153 -8.50 13.77 16.42
CA VAL A 153 -8.43 14.48 15.13
C VAL A 153 -9.13 15.85 15.21
N GLY A 154 -10.10 15.99 16.10
CA GLY A 154 -11.01 17.14 16.13
C GLY A 154 -12.12 17.05 15.08
N SER A 155 -12.39 15.85 14.55
CA SER A 155 -13.50 15.62 13.62
C SER A 155 -14.81 15.40 14.40
N THR A 156 -15.92 15.81 13.79
CA THR A 156 -17.25 15.74 14.41
C THR A 156 -18.22 14.91 13.56
N ALA A 157 -19.41 14.61 14.09
CA ALA A 157 -20.44 13.93 13.31
C ALA A 157 -20.96 14.78 12.13
N ASP A 158 -20.84 16.10 12.20
CA ASP A 158 -21.23 17.02 11.13
C ASP A 158 -20.13 17.16 10.08
N VAL A 159 -18.88 17.12 10.51
CA VAL A 159 -17.69 17.18 9.64
C VAL A 159 -16.75 16.04 10.05
N PRO A 160 -17.01 14.80 9.58
CA PRO A 160 -16.14 13.68 9.89
C PRO A 160 -14.85 13.74 9.06
N LEU A 161 -13.80 13.10 9.56
CA LEU A 161 -12.65 12.72 8.73
C LEU A 161 -13.05 11.47 7.95
N ARG A 162 -13.17 11.58 6.64
CA ARG A 162 -13.49 10.46 5.78
C ARG A 162 -12.21 9.82 5.27
N ILE A 163 -12.06 8.52 5.50
CA ILE A 163 -10.84 7.78 5.14
C ILE A 163 -11.21 6.80 4.03
N LYS A 164 -10.41 6.79 2.97
CA LYS A 164 -10.48 5.82 1.88
C LYS A 164 -9.22 4.98 1.87
N VAL A 165 -9.39 3.68 1.87
CA VAL A 165 -8.34 2.68 1.67
C VAL A 165 -8.55 2.08 0.29
N LEU A 166 -7.58 2.28 -0.59
CA LEU A 166 -7.52 1.65 -1.90
C LEU A 166 -6.51 0.51 -1.84
N PHE A 167 -6.98 -0.70 -2.11
CA PHE A 167 -6.15 -1.87 -2.37
C PHE A 167 -6.12 -2.14 -3.88
N HIS A 168 -4.96 -2.54 -4.39
CA HIS A 168 -4.77 -2.99 -5.76
C HIS A 168 -3.79 -4.16 -5.83
N GLU A 169 -4.24 -5.30 -6.34
CA GLU A 169 -3.32 -6.36 -6.75
C GLU A 169 -2.80 -6.07 -8.16
N GLN A 170 -1.50 -5.81 -8.27
CA GLN A 170 -0.86 -5.33 -9.49
C GLN A 170 -0.46 -6.46 -10.45
N TRP A 171 -0.57 -7.72 -10.02
CA TRP A 171 -0.12 -8.87 -10.80
C TRP A 171 -1.20 -9.36 -11.77
N PRO A 172 -0.99 -9.35 -13.10
CA PRO A 172 -2.01 -9.79 -14.07
C PRO A 172 -2.36 -11.28 -13.98
N GLY A 173 -1.38 -12.15 -13.74
CA GLY A 173 -1.56 -13.61 -13.70
C GLY A 173 -2.08 -14.18 -12.37
N SER A 174 -2.66 -13.35 -11.51
CA SER A 174 -3.22 -13.84 -10.24
C SER A 174 -4.41 -14.77 -10.45
N LYS A 175 -4.79 -15.49 -9.39
CA LYS A 175 -5.99 -16.34 -9.35
C LYS A 175 -7.29 -15.55 -9.60
N GLY A 176 -7.20 -14.22 -9.65
CA GLY A 176 -8.28 -13.32 -10.02
C GLY A 176 -9.22 -13.02 -8.88
N GLU A 177 -10.01 -11.97 -9.06
CA GLU A 177 -10.95 -11.47 -8.06
C GLU A 177 -11.94 -12.55 -7.62
N THR A 178 -12.46 -13.38 -8.53
CA THR A 178 -13.44 -14.42 -8.21
C THR A 178 -12.98 -15.35 -7.08
N ILE A 179 -11.68 -15.64 -7.00
CA ILE A 179 -11.11 -16.54 -6.00
C ILE A 179 -10.61 -15.76 -4.78
N LEU A 180 -9.93 -14.62 -5.01
CA LEU A 180 -9.22 -13.88 -3.97
C LEU A 180 -10.02 -12.72 -3.37
N ARG A 181 -11.27 -12.49 -3.78
CA ARG A 181 -12.11 -11.42 -3.23
C ARG A 181 -12.21 -11.42 -1.70
N PRO A 182 -12.42 -12.55 -1.00
CA PRO A 182 -12.39 -12.57 0.46
C PRO A 182 -11.04 -12.13 1.03
N ASP A 183 -9.93 -12.46 0.36
CA ASP A 183 -8.59 -12.09 0.78
C ASP A 183 -8.33 -10.59 0.58
N TYR A 184 -8.73 -10.01 -0.55
CA TYR A 184 -8.60 -8.57 -0.78
C TYR A 184 -9.40 -7.77 0.26
N LEU A 185 -10.62 -8.22 0.59
CA LEU A 185 -11.44 -7.62 1.63
C LEU A 185 -10.79 -7.75 3.00
N ALA A 186 -10.23 -8.91 3.34
CA ALA A 186 -9.54 -9.12 4.61
C ALA A 186 -8.32 -8.22 4.78
N ILE A 187 -7.49 -8.07 3.75
CA ILE A 187 -6.32 -7.17 3.76
C ILE A 187 -6.77 -5.72 3.96
N THR A 188 -7.72 -5.26 3.12
CA THR A 188 -8.20 -3.87 3.13
C THR A 188 -8.89 -3.52 4.46
N HIS A 189 -9.75 -4.41 4.97
CA HIS A 189 -10.44 -4.28 6.25
C HIS A 189 -9.47 -4.20 7.41
N SER A 190 -8.50 -5.12 7.49
CA SER A 190 -7.57 -5.20 8.61
C SER A 190 -6.78 -3.90 8.77
N ALA A 191 -6.30 -3.35 7.66
CA ALA A 191 -5.56 -2.11 7.66
C ALA A 191 -6.43 -0.89 8.00
N ALA A 192 -7.65 -0.84 7.47
CA ALA A 192 -8.62 0.21 7.81
C ALA A 192 -8.97 0.20 9.30
N LEU A 193 -9.23 -0.98 9.87
CA LEU A 193 -9.54 -1.14 11.27
C LEU A 193 -8.36 -0.75 12.18
N ALA A 194 -7.13 -1.10 11.78
CA ALA A 194 -5.93 -0.68 12.50
C ALA A 194 -5.80 0.86 12.55
N VAL A 195 -6.01 1.53 11.41
CA VAL A 195 -5.98 3.00 11.32
C VAL A 195 -7.14 3.63 12.11
N ALA A 196 -8.34 3.08 12.04
CA ALA A 196 -9.49 3.57 12.78
C ALA A 196 -9.27 3.53 14.30
N LYS A 197 -8.69 2.43 14.80
CA LYS A 197 -8.34 2.26 16.22
C LYS A 197 -7.26 3.23 16.65
N GLU A 198 -6.22 3.42 15.85
CA GLU A 198 -5.15 4.35 16.15
C GLU A 198 -5.65 5.80 16.18
N LEU A 199 -6.52 6.19 15.23
CA LEU A 199 -7.18 7.48 15.22
C LEU A 199 -8.25 7.63 16.31
N GLN A 200 -8.57 6.56 17.05
CA GLN A 200 -9.62 6.55 18.07
C GLN A 200 -10.99 6.98 17.49
N CYS A 201 -11.30 6.51 16.30
CA CYS A 201 -12.61 6.76 15.69
C CYS A 201 -13.71 6.16 16.58
N ALA A 202 -14.76 6.93 16.85
CA ALA A 202 -15.93 6.45 17.59
C ALA A 202 -16.50 5.20 16.91
N GLY A 203 -16.64 4.12 17.68
CA GLY A 203 -17.12 2.82 17.18
C GLY A 203 -16.29 2.27 16.02
N ASP A 204 -14.97 2.50 16.01
CA ASP A 204 -14.05 2.10 14.93
C ASP A 204 -14.49 2.62 13.54
N GLY A 205 -15.17 3.77 13.50
CA GLY A 205 -15.71 4.35 12.26
C GLY A 205 -16.87 3.54 11.66
N GLY A 206 -17.50 2.68 12.47
CA GLY A 206 -18.54 1.74 12.04
C GLY A 206 -18.01 0.49 11.36
N LEU A 207 -16.68 0.30 11.29
CA LEU A 207 -16.09 -0.91 10.73
C LEU A 207 -16.50 -2.13 11.57
N PRO A 208 -16.96 -3.22 10.94
CA PRO A 208 -17.28 -4.44 11.67
C PRO A 208 -16.00 -5.07 12.24
N ALA A 209 -16.14 -5.95 13.22
CA ALA A 209 -15.02 -6.68 13.81
C ALA A 209 -14.32 -7.60 12.81
N ARG A 210 -15.04 -8.09 11.78
CA ARG A 210 -14.52 -9.03 10.78
C ARG A 210 -14.82 -8.55 9.36
N ALA A 211 -13.92 -8.85 8.43
CA ALA A 211 -14.09 -8.51 7.03
C ALA A 211 -15.31 -9.18 6.37
N SER A 212 -15.71 -10.37 6.84
CA SER A 212 -16.91 -11.09 6.35
C SER A 212 -18.22 -10.35 6.62
N ASP A 213 -18.20 -9.44 7.59
CA ASP A 213 -19.38 -8.70 8.06
C ASP A 213 -19.43 -7.29 7.42
N LEU A 214 -18.55 -7.00 6.46
CA LEU A 214 -18.59 -5.76 5.67
C LEU A 214 -19.87 -5.70 4.82
N PRO A 215 -20.41 -4.49 4.57
CA PRO A 215 -21.53 -4.34 3.66
C PRO A 215 -21.16 -4.85 2.26
N PRO A 216 -22.14 -5.36 1.51
CA PRO A 216 -21.91 -5.74 0.12
C PRO A 216 -21.42 -4.53 -0.68
N GLY A 217 -20.52 -4.77 -1.63
CA GLY A 217 -19.89 -3.75 -2.46
C GLY A 217 -19.62 -4.20 -3.87
#